data_AF-A0A383BSU1-F1
#
_entry.id   AF-A0A383BSU1-F1
#
_cell.length_a   1.000
_cell.length_b   1.000
_cell.length_c   1.000
_cell.angle_alpha   90.00
_cell.angle_beta   90.00
_cell.angle_gamma   90.00
#
_symmetry.space_group_name_H-M   'P 1'
#
loop_
_entity.id
_entity.type
_entity.pdbx_description
1 polymer ?
#
loop_
_entity_poly.entity_id
_entity_poly.type
_entity_poly.pdbx_seq_one_letter_code
_entity_poly.pdbx_strand_id
1 'polypeptide(L)'
;MVEGKVVVGIEGYGAIALVVTDGEARCARTEEEPQVSCDPATCMRLLFGPLAPSQVIDLPQPAAMLESWCPMPLYWARQDGV
;
A
#
# COMPACT_ATOMS: atom_id res chain seq x y z
N MET A 1 13.85 2.35 1.13
CA MET A 1 12.72 1.59 0.56
C MET A 1 13.12 1.15 -0.83
N VAL A 2 12.63 0.01 -1.31
CA VAL A 2 12.82 -0.36 -2.73
C VAL A 2 12.06 0.62 -3.62
N GLU A 3 12.66 1.01 -4.74
CA GLU A 3 11.98 1.83 -5.74
C GLU A 3 10.98 0.99 -6.53
N GLY A 4 9.90 1.63 -6.97
CA GLY A 4 8.94 1.03 -7.87
C GLY A 4 7.54 1.57 -7.72
N LYS A 5 6.58 0.85 -8.29
CA LYS A 5 5.18 1.23 -8.37
C LYS A 5 4.26 0.04 -8.10
N VAL A 6 3.27 0.25 -7.25
CA VAL A 6 2.17 -0.69 -7.03
C VAL A 6 0.84 0.06 -7.14
N VAL A 7 -0.06 -0.44 -7.98
CA VAL A 7 -1.44 0.00 -8.10
C VAL A 7 -2.32 -0.89 -7.23
N VAL A 8 -3.00 -0.26 -6.26
CA VAL A 8 -3.89 -0.93 -5.31
C VAL A 8 -5.33 -0.54 -5.62
N GLY A 9 -6.18 -1.53 -5.86
CA GLY A 9 -7.62 -1.37 -6.00
C GLY A 9 -8.30 -1.40 -4.64
N ILE A 10 -9.21 -0.45 -4.40
CA ILE A 10 -10.02 -0.36 -3.19
C ILE A 10 -11.49 -0.41 -3.60
N GLU A 11 -12.20 -1.43 -3.13
CA GLU A 11 -13.62 -1.62 -3.45
C GLU A 11 -14.44 -0.37 -3.08
N GLY A 12 -15.25 0.11 -4.04
CA GLY A 12 -16.08 1.30 -3.88
C GLY A 12 -15.35 2.65 -3.97
N TYR A 13 -14.02 2.66 -4.11
CA TYR A 13 -13.23 3.90 -4.23
C TYR A 13 -12.48 4.03 -5.57
N GLY A 14 -12.05 2.90 -6.15
CA GLY A 14 -11.25 2.84 -7.37
C GLY A 14 -9.80 2.45 -7.08
N ALA A 15 -8.86 2.87 -7.91
CA ALA A 15 -7.45 2.51 -7.76
C ALA A 15 -6.56 3.70 -7.34
N ILE A 16 -5.51 3.39 -6.58
CA ILE A 16 -4.43 4.31 -6.25
C ILE A 16 -3.08 3.76 -6.72
N ALA A 17 -2.25 4.62 -7.28
CA ALA A 17 -0.86 4.31 -7.60
C ALA A 17 0.05 4.79 -6.47
N LEU A 18 0.75 3.85 -5.83
CA LEU A 18 1.84 4.10 -4.90
C LEU A 18 3.15 4.04 -5.67
N VAL A 19 3.94 5.10 -5.62
CA VAL A 19 5.22 5.20 -6.32
C VAL A 19 6.30 5.62 -5.34
N VAL A 20 7.39 4.86 -5.30
CA VAL A 20 8.62 5.22 -4.56
C VAL A 20 9.75 5.39 -5.57
N THR A 21 10.32 6.58 -5.65
CA THR A 21 11.41 6.90 -6.60
C THR A 21 12.27 8.01 -6.00
N ASP A 22 13.60 7.91 -6.11
CA ASP A 22 14.55 8.91 -5.59
C ASP A 22 14.36 9.22 -4.09
N GLY A 23 13.91 8.23 -3.32
CA GLY A 23 13.63 8.37 -1.89
C GLY A 23 12.35 9.14 -1.55
N GLU A 24 11.56 9.56 -2.55
CA GLU A 24 10.24 10.15 -2.36
C GLU A 24 9.13 9.11 -2.54
N ALA A 25 8.06 9.21 -1.74
CA ALA A 25 6.84 8.44 -1.91
C ALA A 25 5.71 9.33 -2.43
N ARG A 26 4.96 8.86 -3.42
CA ARG A 26 3.80 9.53 -4.00
C ARG A 26 2.61 8.59 -4.06
N CYS A 27 1.42 9.13 -3.81
CA CYS A 27 0.16 8.42 -3.91
C CYS A 27 -0.85 9.29 -4.68
N ALA A 28 -1.46 8.72 -5.72
CA ALA A 28 -2.49 9.39 -6.51
C ALA A 28 -3.55 8.41 -6.98
N ARG A 29 -4.79 8.88 -7.20
CA ARG A 29 -5.81 8.09 -7.89
C ARG A 29 -5.36 7.81 -9.33
N THR A 30 -5.70 6.63 -9.84
CA THR A 30 -5.37 6.20 -11.19
C THR A 30 -6.51 5.37 -11.79
N GLU A 31 -6.53 5.26 -13.12
CA GLU A 31 -7.41 4.37 -13.89
C GLU A 31 -6.65 3.12 -14.38
N GLU A 32 -5.40 2.94 -13.97
CA GLU A 32 -4.61 1.75 -14.27
C GLU A 32 -5.18 0.50 -13.60
N GLU A 33 -4.94 -0.67 -14.21
CA GLU A 33 -5.37 -1.94 -13.65
C GLU A 33 -4.65 -2.24 -12.33
N PRO A 34 -5.38 -2.55 -11.25
CA PRO A 34 -4.77 -2.82 -9.96
C PRO A 34 -4.03 -4.16 -9.96
N GLN A 35 -2.83 -4.16 -9.39
CA GLN A 35 -2.03 -5.36 -9.18
C GLN A 35 -2.54 -6.19 -7.99
N VAL A 36 -3.20 -5.55 -7.04
CA VAL A 36 -3.90 -6.18 -5.92
C VAL A 36 -5.16 -5.37 -5.62
N SER A 37 -6.26 -6.03 -5.27
CA SER A 37 -7.51 -5.36 -4.89
C SER A 37 -8.03 -5.91 -3.56
N CYS A 38 -8.58 -5.03 -2.73
CA CYS A 38 -9.13 -5.37 -1.43
C CYS A 38 -10.32 -4.49 -1.04
N ASP A 39 -11.12 -4.97 -0.08
CA ASP A 39 -12.08 -4.13 0.63
C ASP A 39 -11.37 -3.03 1.44
N PRO A 40 -12.05 -1.92 1.78
CA PRO A 40 -11.44 -0.81 2.50
C PRO A 40 -10.78 -1.20 3.84
N ALA A 41 -11.37 -2.14 4.59
CA ALA A 41 -10.84 -2.54 5.89
C ALA A 41 -9.56 -3.37 5.73
N THR A 42 -9.52 -4.25 4.72
CA THR A 42 -8.32 -5.03 4.37
C THR A 42 -7.22 -4.10 3.84
N CYS A 43 -7.54 -3.12 3.00
CA CYS A 43 -6.56 -2.17 2.50
C CYS A 43 -5.97 -1.29 3.61
N MET A 44 -6.75 -0.90 4.62
CA MET A 44 -6.22 -0.20 5.80
C MET A 44 -5.20 -1.04 6.58
N ARG A 45 -5.47 -2.34 6.76
CA ARG A 45 -4.53 -3.26 7.42
C ARG A 45 -3.28 -3.51 6.57
N LEU A 46 -3.46 -3.60 5.25
CA LEU A 46 -2.38 -3.81 4.28
C LEU A 46 -1.38 -2.65 4.28
N LEU A 47 -1.88 -1.41 4.24
CA LEU A 47 -1.05 -0.21 4.05
C LEU A 47 -0.57 0.41 5.38
N PHE A 48 -1.38 0.32 6.43
CA PHE A 48 -1.14 1.01 7.69
C PHE A 48 -1.11 0.08 8.91
N GLY A 49 -1.25 -1.23 8.70
CA GLY A 49 -1.19 -2.21 9.77
C GLY A 49 0.24 -2.51 10.21
N PRO A 50 0.39 -3.15 11.39
CA PRO A 50 1.67 -3.61 11.91
C PRO A 50 2.12 -4.95 11.31
N LEU A 51 1.21 -5.66 10.64
CA LEU A 51 1.48 -6.94 10.01
C LEU A 51 2.08 -6.74 8.62
N ALA A 52 2.91 -7.69 8.19
CA ALA A 52 3.40 -7.71 6.82
C ALA A 52 2.23 -7.95 5.83
N PRO A 53 2.25 -7.37 4.63
CA PRO A 53 1.23 -7.50 3.60
C PRO A 53 0.79 -8.94 3.29
N SER A 54 1.74 -9.86 3.15
CA SER A 54 1.46 -11.30 2.96
C SER A 54 0.75 -11.96 4.14
N GLN A 55 0.75 -11.35 5.32
CA GLN A 55 -0.01 -11.81 6.49
C GLN A 55 -1.42 -11.22 6.53
N VAL A 56 -1.70 -10.20 5.71
CA VAL A 56 -3.03 -9.57 5.59
C VAL A 56 -3.82 -10.21 4.45
N ILE A 57 -3.17 -10.48 3.31
CA ILE A 57 -3.78 -11.07 2.11
C ILE A 57 -2.76 -11.95 1.38
N ASP A 58 -3.24 -12.87 0.54
CA ASP A 58 -2.39 -13.58 -0.42
C ASP A 58 -1.85 -12.56 -1.44
N LEU A 59 -0.63 -12.10 -1.20
CA LEU A 59 -0.04 -10.96 -1.91
C LEU A 59 0.51 -11.42 -3.27
N PRO A 60 -0.04 -10.94 -4.40
CA PRO A 60 0.43 -11.34 -5.71
C PRO A 60 1.83 -10.74 -5.98
N GLN A 61 2.67 -11.47 -6.72
CA GLN A 61 4.05 -11.07 -7.03
C GLN A 61 4.18 -9.63 -7.55
N PRO A 62 3.30 -9.10 -8.43
CA PRO A 62 3.39 -7.72 -8.92
C PRO A 62 3.19 -6.66 -7.82
N ALA A 63 2.64 -7.04 -6.67
CA ALA A 63 2.46 -6.19 -5.50
C ALA A 63 3.47 -6.49 -4.37
N ALA A 64 4.45 -7.36 -4.59
CA ALA A 64 5.42 -7.79 -3.59
C ALA A 64 6.26 -6.64 -2.99
N MET A 65 6.40 -5.51 -3.70
CA MET A 65 7.07 -4.33 -3.16
C MET A 65 6.40 -3.79 -1.89
N LEU A 66 5.09 -4.04 -1.72
CA LEU A 66 4.37 -3.67 -0.51
C LEU A 66 5.04 -4.26 0.73
N GLU A 67 5.63 -5.46 0.67
CA GLU A 67 6.37 -6.07 1.80
C GLU A 67 7.51 -5.19 2.33
N SER A 68 8.15 -4.44 1.45
CA SER A 68 9.23 -3.52 1.83
C SER A 68 8.70 -2.16 2.28
N TRP A 69 7.48 -1.80 1.92
CA TRP A 69 6.92 -0.46 2.13
C TRP A 69 6.01 -0.41 3.37
N CYS A 70 5.26 -1.46 3.60
CA CYS A 70 4.31 -1.68 4.67
C CYS A 70 4.71 -3.06 5.22
N PRO A 71 5.23 -3.19 6.44
CA PRO A 71 4.51 -2.82 7.64
C PRO A 71 4.95 -1.46 8.18
N MET A 72 4.00 -0.73 8.74
CA MET A 72 4.34 0.45 9.54
C MET A 72 5.13 0.00 10.77
N PRO A 73 6.16 0.77 11.21
CA PRO A 73 6.80 0.53 12.48
C PRO A 73 5.75 0.37 13.57
N LEU A 74 5.96 -0.58 14.51
CA LEU A 74 5.04 -0.87 15.61
C LEU A 74 4.68 0.37 16.45
N TYR A 75 5.45 1.44 16.33
CA TYR A 75 5.21 2.73 16.93
C TYR A 75 5.36 3.85 15.90
N TRP A 76 4.24 4.49 15.58
CA TRP A 76 4.19 5.79 14.90
C TRP A 76 3.71 6.82 15.93
N ALA A 77 4.65 7.56 16.52
CA ALA A 77 4.42 8.39 17.72
C ALA A 77 3.30 9.42 17.59
N ARG A 78 3.01 9.85 16.36
CA ARG A 78 2.05 10.90 16.08
C ARG A 78 1.57 10.78 14.64
N GLN A 79 0.29 10.50 14.45
CA GLN A 79 -0.37 10.76 13.17
C GLN A 79 -0.23 12.26 12.90
N ASP A 80 0.21 12.66 11.71
CA ASP A 80 0.27 14.07 11.37
C ASP A 80 -1.13 14.66 11.50
N GLY A 81 -1.22 15.78 12.23
CA GLY A 81 -2.48 16.46 12.47
C GLY A 81 -2.83 17.28 11.25
N VAL A 82 -3.43 16.64 10.24
CA VAL A 82 -4.07 17.32 9.12
C VAL A 82 -5.58 17.25 9.31
#